data_AF-A0A6S7HWW6-F1
#
_entry.id   AF-A0A6S7HWW6-F1
#
_cell.length_a   1.000
_cell.length_b   1.000
_cell.length_c   1.000
_cell.angle_alpha   90.00
_cell.angle_beta   90.00
_cell.angle_gamma   90.00
#
_symmetry.space_group_name_H-M   'P 1'
#
loop_
_entity.id
_entity.type
_entity.pdbx_description
1 polymer ?
#
loop_
_entity_poly.entity_id
_entity_poly.type
_entity_poly.pdbx_seq_one_letter_code
_entity_poly.pdbx_strand_id
1 'polypeptide(L)'
;MWTDPFTVLCWIQNDKPCKQYIQRRVDQIQKLVGEDKWMFCPGQFNIADLHSRGCSGAALVKNDEWFHGPKFLKLSEENWPKHPRRNGAESEIALSETVKSVNKSTTHSLAVLEKKHTTVSVGKVVDCHRYSSRTRLL
;
A
#
# COMPACT_ATOMS: atom_id res chain seq x y z
N MET A 1 6.22 -16.25 -8.05
CA MET A 1 6.33 -15.13 -7.09
C MET A 1 5.64 -15.50 -5.79
N TRP A 2 6.05 -14.89 -4.67
CA TRP A 2 5.54 -15.22 -3.34
C TRP A 2 5.07 -13.95 -2.64
N THR A 3 4.01 -14.06 -1.85
CA THR A 3 3.50 -12.97 -1.01
C THR A 3 2.97 -13.55 0.30
N ASP A 4 3.17 -12.81 1.39
CA ASP A 4 2.75 -13.20 2.73
C ASP A 4 1.34 -12.75 3.13
N PRO A 5 0.80 -11.60 2.70
CA PRO A 5 -0.54 -11.22 3.11
C PRO A 5 -1.54 -11.96 2.22
N PHE A 6 -2.34 -12.82 2.85
CA PHE A 6 -3.39 -13.56 2.15
C PHE A 6 -4.33 -12.62 1.35
N THR A 7 -4.65 -11.46 1.91
CA THR A 7 -5.48 -10.44 1.25
C THR A 7 -4.90 -10.00 -0.11
N VAL A 8 -3.58 -9.79 -0.18
CA VAL A 8 -2.89 -9.37 -1.41
C VAL A 8 -2.88 -10.50 -2.43
N LEU A 9 -2.59 -11.73 -2.00
CA LEU A 9 -2.65 -12.90 -2.88
C LEU A 9 -4.06 -13.05 -3.48
N CYS A 10 -5.09 -12.86 -2.64
CA CYS A 10 -6.47 -12.95 -3.06
C CYS A 10 -6.82 -11.89 -4.11
N TRP A 11 -6.33 -10.65 -3.98
CA TRP A 11 -6.53 -9.62 -5.01
C TRP A 11 -5.80 -9.93 -6.31
N ILE A 12 -4.60 -10.51 -6.27
CA ILE A 12 -3.83 -10.84 -7.48
C ILE A 12 -4.48 -11.99 -8.27
N GLN A 13 -5.02 -12.99 -7.58
CA GLN A 13 -5.59 -14.20 -8.18
C GLN A 13 -7.08 -14.10 -8.55
N ASN A 14 -7.70 -12.92 -8.40
CA ASN A 14 -9.12 -12.73 -8.71
C ASN A 14 -9.35 -11.41 -9.43
N ASP A 15 -10.19 -11.42 -10.45
CA ASP A 15 -10.58 -10.23 -11.22
C ASP A 15 -11.74 -9.43 -10.59
N LYS A 16 -11.93 -9.53 -9.26
CA LYS A 16 -13.00 -8.75 -8.63
C LYS A 16 -12.58 -7.28 -8.51
N PRO A 17 -13.47 -6.33 -8.87
CA PRO A 17 -13.19 -4.92 -8.74
C PRO A 17 -12.80 -4.53 -7.31
N CYS A 18 -11.71 -3.78 -7.18
CA CYS A 18 -11.24 -3.25 -5.90
C CYS A 18 -11.03 -1.72 -5.97
N LYS A 19 -10.65 -1.09 -4.85
CA LYS A 19 -10.37 0.36 -4.83
C LYS A 19 -9.36 0.71 -5.93
N GLN A 20 -9.56 1.83 -6.62
CA GLN A 20 -8.73 2.22 -7.78
C GLN A 20 -7.21 2.14 -7.50
N TYR A 21 -6.78 2.51 -6.29
CA TYR A 21 -5.38 2.41 -5.87
C TYR A 21 -4.85 0.95 -5.84
N ILE A 22 -5.68 0.01 -5.40
CA ILE A 22 -5.35 -1.42 -5.35
C ILE A 22 -5.42 -2.01 -6.75
N GLN A 23 -6.50 -1.72 -7.50
CA GLN A 23 -6.71 -2.24 -8.87
C GLN A 23 -5.52 -1.91 -9.77
N ARG A 24 -5.05 -0.65 -9.77
CA ARG A 24 -3.89 -0.24 -10.57
C ARG A 24 -2.63 -1.05 -10.28
N ARG A 25 -2.43 -1.51 -9.03
CA ARG A 25 -1.28 -2.33 -8.64
C ARG A 25 -1.47 -3.78 -9.05
N VAL A 26 -2.68 -4.32 -8.83
CA VAL A 26 -3.04 -5.67 -9.25
C VAL A 26 -2.87 -5.82 -10.77
N ASP A 27 -3.41 -4.89 -11.55
CA ASP A 27 -3.29 -4.90 -13.02
C ASP A 27 -1.83 -4.89 -13.47
N GLN A 28 -0.98 -4.08 -12.82
CA GLN A 28 0.45 -4.03 -13.11
C GLN A 28 1.15 -5.35 -12.76
N ILE A 29 0.85 -5.92 -11.60
CA ILE A 29 1.41 -7.19 -11.14
C ILE A 29 1.01 -8.33 -12.09
N GLN A 30 -0.28 -8.43 -12.42
CA GLN A 30 -0.81 -9.43 -13.34
C GLN A 30 -0.20 -9.27 -14.74
N LYS A 31 -0.04 -8.04 -15.25
CA LYS A 31 0.60 -7.77 -16.55
C LYS A 31 2.05 -8.21 -16.59
N LEU A 32 2.79 -8.06 -15.49
CA LEU A 32 4.23 -8.37 -15.44
C LEU A 32 4.51 -9.85 -15.22
N VAL A 33 3.70 -10.53 -14.42
CA VAL A 33 4.04 -11.88 -13.91
C VAL A 33 2.95 -12.91 -14.21
N GLY A 34 1.71 -12.49 -14.44
CA GLY A 34 0.54 -13.37 -14.48
C GLY A 34 -0.04 -13.64 -13.09
N GLU A 35 -1.34 -13.87 -13.01
CA GLU A 35 -2.07 -14.15 -11.76
C GLU A 35 -1.75 -15.53 -11.17
N ASP A 36 -1.55 -16.54 -12.03
CA ASP A 36 -1.34 -17.94 -11.68
C ASP A 36 0.06 -18.22 -11.13
N LYS A 37 0.99 -17.28 -11.30
CA LYS A 37 2.39 -17.41 -10.86
C LYS A 37 2.62 -16.97 -9.41
N TRP A 38 1.59 -16.54 -8.69
CA TRP A 38 1.70 -16.09 -7.30
C TRP A 38 1.30 -17.18 -6.31
N MET A 39 2.11 -17.34 -5.26
CA MET A 39 1.93 -18.34 -4.20
C MET A 39 1.97 -17.69 -2.81
N PHE A 40 1.38 -18.37 -1.83
CA PHE A 40 1.36 -17.94 -0.43
C PHE A 40 2.65 -18.31 0.29
N CYS A 41 3.31 -17.36 0.94
CA CYS A 41 4.41 -17.62 1.86
C CYS A 41 3.96 -17.28 3.30
N PRO A 42 3.90 -18.23 4.23
CA PRO A 42 3.62 -17.90 5.63
C PRO A 42 4.60 -16.85 6.16
N GLY A 43 4.11 -15.86 6.90
CA GLY A 43 4.96 -14.75 7.39
C GLY A 43 6.20 -15.20 8.17
N GLN A 44 6.14 -16.36 8.84
CA GLN A 44 7.30 -16.96 9.54
C GLN A 44 8.43 -17.37 8.59
N PHE A 45 8.11 -17.66 7.32
CA PHE A 45 9.08 -17.99 6.28
C PHE A 45 9.30 -16.83 5.29
N ASN A 46 8.61 -15.70 5.48
CA ASN A 46 8.84 -14.51 4.67
C ASN A 46 10.13 -13.83 5.11
N ILE A 47 11.25 -14.16 4.49
CA ILE A 47 12.57 -13.62 4.87
C ILE A 47 12.64 -12.10 4.62
N ALA A 48 11.80 -11.57 3.71
CA ALA A 48 11.64 -10.13 3.55
C ALA A 48 11.11 -9.46 4.84
N ASP A 49 10.41 -10.16 5.73
CA ASP A 49 10.00 -9.56 7.01
C ASP A 49 11.19 -9.25 7.92
N LEU A 50 12.31 -9.97 7.80
CA LEU A 50 13.47 -9.73 8.67
C LEU A 50 14.01 -8.31 8.48
N HIS A 51 14.16 -7.87 7.22
CA HIS A 51 14.65 -6.52 6.96
C HIS A 51 13.61 -5.46 7.36
N SER A 52 12.32 -5.68 7.08
CA SER A 52 11.26 -4.70 7.35
C SER A 52 10.98 -4.54 8.85
N ARG A 53 11.29 -5.56 9.67
CA ARG A 53 11.22 -5.51 11.15
C ARG A 53 12.45 -4.87 11.81
N GLY A 54 13.41 -4.36 11.03
CA GLY A 54 14.58 -3.66 11.55
C GLY A 54 15.73 -4.56 11.96
N CYS A 55 15.86 -5.75 11.35
CA CYS A 55 17.05 -6.59 11.53
C CYS A 55 18.31 -5.82 11.11
N SER A 56 19.37 -5.88 11.93
CA SER A 56 20.63 -5.21 11.61
C SER A 56 21.34 -5.89 10.44
N GLY A 57 22.13 -5.14 9.68
CA GLY A 57 22.92 -5.70 8.58
C GLY A 57 23.85 -6.83 9.05
N ALA A 58 24.43 -6.71 10.24
CA ALA A 58 25.28 -7.75 10.82
C ALA A 58 24.50 -9.05 11.14
N ALA A 59 23.23 -8.95 11.54
CA ALA A 59 22.38 -10.11 11.75
C ALA A 59 21.90 -10.72 10.41
N LEU A 60 21.62 -9.90 9.39
CA LEU A 60 21.30 -10.38 8.04
C LEU A 60 22.47 -11.14 7.40
N VAL A 61 23.71 -10.65 7.54
CA VAL A 61 24.91 -11.34 7.03
C VAL A 61 25.09 -12.72 7.66
N LYS A 62 24.66 -12.90 8.91
CA LYS A 62 24.70 -14.19 9.62
C LYS A 62 23.48 -15.06 9.34
N ASN A 63 22.48 -14.56 8.63
CA ASN A 63 21.26 -15.29 8.30
C ASN A 63 21.44 -16.00 6.96
N ASP A 64 21.59 -17.32 7.01
CA ASP A 64 21.75 -18.19 5.82
C ASP A 64 20.56 -18.09 4.85
N GLU A 65 19.35 -17.96 5.40
CA GLU A 65 18.11 -17.90 4.61
C GLU A 65 17.97 -16.58 3.85
N TRP A 66 18.61 -15.48 4.30
CA TRP A 66 18.59 -14.20 3.59
C TRP A 66 19.14 -14.30 2.16
N PHE A 67 20.23 -15.03 1.99
CA PHE A 67 20.88 -15.19 0.68
C PHE A 67 20.43 -16.43 -0.08
N HIS A 68 19.99 -17.47 0.62
CA HIS A 68 19.63 -18.76 0.01
C HIS A 68 18.12 -19.01 -0.09
N GLY A 69 17.31 -18.11 0.46
CA GLY A 69 15.87 -18.27 0.56
C GLY A 69 15.45 -19.26 1.64
N PRO A 70 14.13 -19.46 1.81
CA PRO A 70 13.59 -20.33 2.82
C PRO A 70 13.84 -21.79 2.46
N LYS A 71 14.09 -22.62 3.48
CA LYS A 71 14.43 -24.04 3.30
C LYS A 71 13.42 -24.82 2.45
N PHE A 72 12.13 -24.47 2.55
CA PHE A 72 11.08 -25.18 1.81
C PHE A 72 11.22 -25.06 0.29
N LEU A 73 11.85 -23.99 -0.23
CA LEU A 73 12.10 -23.84 -1.68
C LEU A 73 13.08 -24.89 -2.22
N LYS A 74 13.87 -25.51 -1.35
CA LYS A 74 14.79 -26.60 -1.71
C LYS A 74 14.09 -27.97 -1.75
N LEU A 75 12.85 -28.05 -1.27
CA LEU A 75 12.03 -29.26 -1.28
C LEU A 75 11.18 -29.33 -2.55
N SER A 76 10.58 -30.50 -2.84
CA SER A 76 9.60 -30.62 -3.91
C SER A 76 8.39 -29.72 -3.65
N GLU A 77 7.72 -29.28 -4.72
CA GLU A 77 6.56 -28.37 -4.63
C GLU A 77 5.42 -28.94 -3.76
N GLU A 78 5.32 -30.26 -3.68
CA GLU A 78 4.36 -30.97 -2.83
C GLU A 78 4.50 -30.63 -1.33
N ASN A 79 5.72 -30.28 -0.93
CA ASN A 79 6.13 -29.91 0.41
C ASN A 79 6.16 -28.39 0.63
N TRP A 80 5.85 -27.59 -0.39
CA TRP A 80 5.76 -26.15 -0.22
C TRP A 80 4.57 -25.78 0.67
N PRO A 81 4.63 -24.62 1.36
CA PRO A 81 3.53 -24.13 2.14
C PRO A 81 2.26 -24.08 1.29
N LYS A 82 1.32 -24.95 1.62
CA LYS A 82 0.01 -24.92 0.99
C LYS A 82 -0.78 -23.78 1.59
N HIS A 83 -1.61 -23.19 0.75
CA HIS A 83 -2.56 -22.19 1.15
C HIS A 83 -3.37 -22.67 2.37
N PRO A 84 -3.39 -21.95 3.51
CA PRO A 84 -4.33 -22.27 4.58
C PRO A 84 -5.72 -22.17 3.95
N ARG A 85 -6.41 -23.32 3.83
CA ARG A 85 -7.62 -23.54 3.03
C ARG A 85 -8.36 -22.26 2.62
N ARG A 86 -8.57 -22.08 1.31
CA ARG A 86 -9.49 -21.10 0.71
C ARG A 86 -10.91 -21.32 1.25
N ASN A 87 -11.14 -20.96 2.50
CA ASN A 87 -12.48 -20.87 3.04
C ASN A 87 -13.08 -19.66 2.33
N GLY A 88 -14.14 -19.86 1.54
CA GLY A 88 -14.74 -18.79 0.73
C GLY A 88 -14.97 -17.50 1.52
N ALA A 89 -15.28 -17.64 2.82
CA ALA A 89 -15.43 -16.53 3.77
C ALA A 89 -14.19 -15.62 3.90
N GLU A 90 -12.96 -16.14 4.01
CA GLU A 90 -11.77 -15.28 4.16
C GLU A 90 -11.46 -14.54 2.86
N SER A 91 -11.62 -15.22 1.72
CA SER A 91 -11.51 -14.57 0.41
C SER A 91 -12.57 -13.48 0.26
N GLU A 92 -13.81 -13.77 0.67
CA GLU A 92 -14.91 -12.81 0.63
C GLU A 92 -14.67 -11.62 1.54
N ILE A 93 -14.11 -11.81 2.75
CA ILE A 93 -13.72 -10.73 3.65
C ILE A 93 -12.62 -9.88 2.99
N ALA A 94 -11.55 -10.49 2.49
CA ALA A 94 -10.44 -9.80 1.81
C ALA A 94 -10.91 -8.98 0.60
N LEU A 95 -11.92 -9.48 -0.12
CA LEU A 95 -12.54 -8.78 -1.23
C LEU A 95 -13.57 -7.74 -0.76
N SER A 96 -14.21 -7.92 0.40
CA SER A 96 -15.16 -6.94 0.96
C SER A 96 -14.46 -5.68 1.48
N GLU A 97 -13.22 -5.81 1.98
CA GLU A 97 -12.41 -4.67 2.43
C GLU A 97 -12.10 -3.67 1.31
N THR A 98 -12.12 -4.13 0.06
CA THR A 98 -11.93 -3.27 -1.11
C THR A 98 -13.21 -2.50 -1.48
N VAL A 99 -14.39 -3.10 -1.28
CA VAL A 99 -15.70 -2.51 -1.66
C VAL A 99 -16.19 -1.48 -0.63
N LYS A 100 -15.70 -1.50 0.62
CA LYS A 100 -16.08 -0.54 1.69
C LYS A 100 -15.73 0.95 1.42
N SER A 101 -15.32 1.32 0.21
CA SER A 101 -15.12 2.71 -0.23
C SER A 101 -16.01 3.09 -1.42
N VAL A 102 -17.21 2.53 -1.52
CA VAL A 102 -18.25 3.08 -2.39
C VAL A 102 -19.05 4.09 -1.56
N ASN A 103 -19.11 5.34 -2.02
CA ASN A 103 -19.88 6.49 -1.50
C ASN A 103 -19.18 7.46 -0.53
N LYS A 104 -18.23 8.25 -1.05
CA LYS A 104 -18.44 9.71 -1.01
C LYS A 104 -18.30 10.22 -2.44
N SER A 105 -19.44 10.44 -3.10
CA SER A 105 -19.47 11.27 -4.30
C SER A 105 -19.00 12.65 -3.87
N THR A 106 -17.72 12.97 -4.09
CA THR A 106 -17.25 14.36 -3.99
C THR A 106 -17.72 15.06 -5.26
N THR A 107 -18.97 15.52 -5.23
CA THR A 107 -19.45 16.48 -6.22
C THR A 107 -18.67 17.77 -6.00
N HIS A 108 -17.67 18.04 -6.85
CA HIS A 108 -17.08 19.36 -6.94
C HIS A 108 -18.07 20.27 -7.68
N SER A 109 -19.00 20.89 -6.94
CA SER A 109 -19.78 21.99 -7.49
C SER A 109 -18.87 23.20 -7.65
N LEU A 110 -18.60 23.58 -8.90
CA LEU A 110 -18.05 24.89 -9.24
C LEU A 110 -19.15 25.92 -8.96
N ALA A 111 -19.22 26.41 -7.73
CA ALA A 111 -19.98 27.62 -7.45
C ALA A 111 -19.24 28.79 -8.10
N VAL A 112 -19.72 29.24 -9.25
CA VAL A 112 -19.34 30.54 -9.81
C VAL A 112 -19.93 31.61 -8.88
N LEU A 113 -19.16 31.96 -7.84
CA LEU A 113 -19.43 33.15 -7.06
C LEU A 113 -18.88 34.33 -7.87
N GLU A 114 -19.77 35.08 -8.52
CA GLU A 114 -19.46 36.43 -8.99
C GLU A 114 -19.16 37.32 -7.78
N LYS A 115 -17.93 37.24 -7.25
CA LYS A 115 -17.43 38.21 -6.28
C LYS A 115 -17.01 39.45 -7.06
N LYS A 116 -17.82 40.51 -6.95
CA LYS A 116 -17.41 41.88 -7.31
C LYS A 116 -16.02 42.14 -6.73
N HIS A 117 -15.04 42.32 -7.60
CA HIS A 117 -13.67 42.64 -7.22
C HIS A 117 -13.62 44.02 -6.56
N THR A 118 -13.50 44.09 -5.24
CA THR A 118 -12.91 45.25 -4.57
C THR A 118 -11.41 45.02 -4.52
N THR A 119 -10.66 45.76 -5.32
CA THR A 119 -9.19 45.77 -5.31
C THR A 119 -8.69 46.37 -3.99
N VAL A 120 -8.45 45.53 -2.99
CA VAL A 120 -7.72 45.95 -1.79
C VAL A 120 -6.23 45.78 -2.07
N SER A 121 -5.49 46.89 -2.06
CA SER A 121 -4.03 46.90 -2.20
C SER A 121 -3.37 46.04 -1.11
N VAL A 122 -2.38 45.23 -1.50
CA VAL A 122 -1.59 44.34 -0.63
C VAL A 122 -1.00 45.09 0.58
N GLY A 123 -0.68 46.38 0.44
CA GLY A 123 -0.16 47.21 1.52
C GLY A 123 -1.13 47.46 2.68
N LYS A 124 -2.44 47.19 2.52
CA LYS A 124 -3.41 47.20 3.63
C LYS A 124 -3.50 45.86 4.37
N VAL A 125 -3.05 44.77 3.75
CA VAL A 125 -3.12 43.41 4.32
C VAL A 125 -1.88 43.09 5.13
N VAL A 126 -0.72 43.66 4.77
CA VAL A 126 0.56 43.44 5.44
C VAL A 126 1.11 44.75 5.97
N ASP A 127 1.05 44.96 7.28
CA ASP A 127 1.76 46.05 7.95
C ASP A 127 3.23 45.66 8.14
N CYS A 128 4.10 46.17 7.28
CA CYS A 128 5.54 45.90 7.32
C CYS A 128 6.23 46.49 8.55
N HIS A 129 5.64 47.49 9.22
CA HIS A 129 6.20 48.04 10.45
C HIS A 129 6.07 47.08 11.64
N ARG A 130 5.11 46.14 11.57
CA ARG A 130 4.92 45.09 12.58
C ARG A 130 6.12 44.15 12.71
N TYR A 131 6.92 44.00 11.64
CA TYR A 131 8.07 43.08 11.57
C TYR A 131 9.41 43.81 11.42
N SER A 132 9.43 45.13 11.60
CA SER A 132 10.60 45.97 11.32
C SER A 132 11.70 45.96 12.40
N SER A 133 11.53 45.20 13.50
CA SER A 133 12.57 45.05 14.52
C SER A 133 12.66 43.63 15.07
N ARG A 134 13.90 43.14 15.20
CA ARG A 134 14.27 41.78 15.60
C ARG A 134 13.87 41.42 17.04
N THR A 135 13.54 42.40 17.89
CA THR A 135 13.09 42.18 19.27
C THR A 135 11.61 41.79 19.40
N ARG A 136 10.81 41.83 18.31
CA ARG A 136 9.38 41.44 18.31
C ARG A 136 9.10 40.06 17.71
N LEU A 137 10.15 39.29 17.38
CA LEU A 137 10.07 37.96 16.77
C LEU A 137 10.45 36.82 17.73
N LEU A 138 10.59 37.12 19.02
CA LEU A 138 10.61 36.17 20.14
C LEU A 138 9.38 36.41 21.01
#